data_AF-A0A8I5ZKQ9-F1
#
_entry.id   AF-A0A8I5ZKQ9-F1
#
_cell.length_a   1.000
_cell.length_b   1.000
_cell.length_c   1.000
_cell.angle_alpha   90.00
_cell.angle_beta   90.00
_cell.angle_gamma   90.00
#
_symmetry.space_group_name_H-M   'P 1'
#
loop_
_entity.id
_entity.type
_entity.pdbx_description
1 polymer ?
#
loop_
_entity_poly.entity_id
_entity_poly.type
_entity_poly.pdbx_seq_one_letter_code
_entity_poly.pdbx_strand_id
1 'polypeptide(L)'
;MKDSLIIFMRPALSGNPNQVQNAQPLVDTRPPQTYSHLHLKFKKLKMEEERLSIIDRNNYLLLQRVASAMKTGRRIDGQNNFTWRSLNRKSREQALMKVQKQNQAVPERLRSSEPWYGAQRWREDWTAMATRPCTCRHTWRKGADREAQQGHSLIWMRSLKRKG
;
A
#
# COMPACT_ATOMS: atom_id res chain seq x y z
N MET A 1 24.12 -55.82 -58.07
CA MET A 1 25.21 -56.65 -57.53
C MET A 1 24.51 -57.69 -56.64
N LYS A 2 24.13 -58.86 -57.17
CA LYS A 2 24.88 -60.15 -57.07
C LYS A 2 25.39 -60.31 -55.63
N ASP A 3 24.83 -61.14 -54.75
CA ASP A 3 24.60 -62.59 -54.77
C ASP A 3 23.45 -62.90 -53.76
N SER A 4 22.64 -63.96 -53.84
CA SER A 4 23.05 -65.36 -53.71
C SER A 4 22.02 -66.31 -54.33
N LEU A 5 22.52 -67.15 -55.21
CA LEU A 5 21.92 -68.39 -55.67
C LEU A 5 22.07 -69.47 -54.57
N ILE A 6 21.31 -70.57 -54.71
CA ILE A 6 21.41 -71.88 -54.01
C ILE A 6 20.84 -71.83 -52.56
N ILE A 7 20.00 -72.74 -52.03
CA ILE A 7 19.79 -74.20 -52.19
C ILE A 7 18.33 -74.45 -51.73
N PHE A 8 17.43 -75.13 -52.44
CA PHE A 8 17.43 -76.58 -52.65
C PHE A 8 16.54 -76.98 -53.83
N MET A 9 17.12 -77.78 -54.71
CA MET A 9 16.43 -78.45 -55.81
C MET A 9 16.13 -79.91 -55.39
N ARG A 10 14.83 -80.27 -55.42
CA ARG A 10 14.22 -81.58 -55.80
C ARG A 10 14.27 -82.78 -54.80
N PRO A 11 13.21 -83.63 -54.79
CA PRO A 11 12.93 -84.57 -55.87
C PRO A 11 11.49 -84.58 -56.40
N ALA A 12 11.33 -85.25 -57.53
CA ALA A 12 10.13 -85.34 -58.34
C ALA A 12 8.92 -85.88 -57.58
N LEU A 13 7.82 -85.14 -57.63
CA LEU A 13 6.48 -85.68 -57.41
C LEU A 13 5.72 -85.49 -58.73
N SER A 14 5.20 -86.60 -59.24
CA SER A 14 4.21 -86.66 -60.32
C SER A 14 2.92 -85.98 -59.84
N GLY A 15 2.95 -84.67 -59.72
CA GLY A 15 1.85 -83.85 -59.23
C GLY A 15 1.30 -83.02 -60.39
N ASN A 16 -0.01 -83.08 -60.58
CA ASN A 16 -0.71 -82.25 -61.55
C ASN A 16 -0.37 -80.76 -61.28
N PRO A 17 0.06 -79.97 -62.29
CA PRO A 17 0.47 -78.57 -62.11
C PRO A 17 -0.64 -77.70 -61.49
N ASN A 18 -1.90 -78.12 -61.66
CA ASN A 18 -3.07 -77.46 -61.08
C ASN A 18 -3.14 -77.59 -59.54
N GLN A 19 -2.53 -78.62 -58.94
CA GLN A 19 -2.50 -78.77 -57.47
C GLN A 19 -1.46 -77.86 -56.82
N VAL A 20 -0.34 -77.61 -57.51
CA VAL A 20 0.73 -76.71 -57.04
C VAL A 20 0.28 -75.25 -57.12
N GLN A 21 -0.46 -74.87 -58.15
CA GLN A 21 -0.97 -73.50 -58.31
C GLN A 21 -2.08 -73.15 -57.31
N ASN A 22 -2.87 -74.13 -56.87
CA ASN A 22 -3.96 -73.93 -55.92
C ASN A 22 -3.57 -74.21 -54.45
N ALA A 23 -2.29 -74.50 -54.18
CA ALA A 23 -1.82 -74.76 -52.83
C ALA A 23 -1.77 -73.47 -52.01
N GLN A 24 -2.51 -73.44 -50.89
CA GLN A 24 -2.47 -72.32 -49.95
C GLN A 24 -1.13 -72.32 -49.19
N PRO A 25 -0.47 -71.15 -49.04
CA PRO A 25 0.74 -71.05 -48.24
C PRO A 25 0.43 -71.37 -46.77
N LEU A 26 1.12 -72.38 -46.21
CA LEU A 26 0.97 -72.80 -44.81
C LEU A 26 1.53 -71.77 -43.82
N VAL A 27 2.46 -70.91 -44.28
CA VAL A 27 3.13 -69.91 -43.46
C VAL A 27 2.66 -68.52 -43.88
N ASP A 28 2.17 -67.75 -42.90
CA ASP A 28 1.85 -66.35 -43.09
C ASP A 28 3.13 -65.55 -43.40
N THR A 29 3.20 -64.99 -44.60
CA THR A 29 4.31 -64.15 -45.05
C THR A 29 3.98 -62.65 -44.99
N ARG A 30 2.84 -62.27 -44.39
CA ARG A 30 2.45 -60.87 -44.26
C ARG A 30 3.44 -60.12 -43.36
N PRO A 31 3.73 -58.84 -43.68
CA PRO A 31 4.56 -58.03 -42.82
C PRO A 31 3.93 -57.91 -41.42
N PRO A 32 4.73 -57.97 -40.35
CA PRO A 32 4.21 -57.82 -38.99
C PRO A 32 3.55 -56.45 -38.81
N GLN A 33 2.55 -56.40 -37.93
CA GLN A 33 1.83 -55.16 -37.64
C GLN A 33 2.78 -54.09 -37.12
N THR A 34 2.82 -52.94 -37.79
CA THR A 34 3.62 -51.80 -37.36
C THR A 34 2.90 -51.05 -36.25
N TYR A 35 3.57 -50.87 -35.12
CA TYR A 35 3.06 -50.08 -34.01
C TYR A 35 3.58 -48.65 -34.06
N SER A 36 2.71 -47.68 -33.76
CA SER A 36 3.04 -46.25 -33.77
C SER A 36 4.16 -45.89 -32.77
N HIS A 37 4.21 -46.55 -31.61
CA HIS A 37 5.22 -46.32 -30.57
C HIS A 37 6.64 -46.75 -30.95
N LEU A 38 6.80 -47.56 -32.00
CA LEU A 38 8.12 -47.94 -32.53
C LEU A 38 8.73 -46.81 -33.38
N HIS A 39 7.88 -46.01 -34.02
CA HIS A 39 8.28 -44.93 -34.92
C HIS A 39 8.21 -43.55 -34.23
N LEU A 40 7.37 -43.42 -33.20
CA LEU A 40 7.14 -42.18 -32.46
C LEU A 40 7.65 -42.25 -31.02
N LYS A 41 8.51 -41.31 -30.65
CA LYS A 41 9.00 -41.15 -29.28
C LYS A 41 8.02 -40.31 -28.45
N PHE A 42 6.90 -40.90 -28.05
CA PHE A 42 5.83 -40.19 -27.32
C PHE A 42 6.31 -39.42 -26.08
N LYS A 43 7.21 -39.99 -25.29
CA LYS A 43 7.79 -39.30 -24.12
C LYS A 43 8.52 -38.01 -24.50
N LYS A 44 9.27 -38.03 -25.61
CA LYS A 44 9.98 -36.85 -26.11
C LYS A 44 8.99 -35.79 -26.57
N LEU A 45 8.00 -36.19 -27.36
CA LEU A 45 6.97 -35.27 -27.87
C LEU A 45 6.21 -34.58 -26.73
N LYS A 46 5.78 -35.35 -25.73
CA LYS A 46 5.09 -34.82 -24.56
C LYS A 46 5.93 -33.80 -23.78
N MET A 47 7.21 -34.12 -23.52
CA MET A 47 8.10 -33.18 -22.82
C MET A 47 8.33 -31.90 -23.63
N GLU A 48 8.38 -31.99 -24.96
CA GLU A 48 8.53 -30.81 -25.82
C GLU A 48 7.28 -29.94 -25.79
N GLU A 49 6.10 -30.54 -25.87
CA GLU A 49 4.81 -29.85 -25.76
C GLU A 49 4.67 -29.12 -24.40
N GLU A 50 5.02 -29.79 -23.29
CA GLU A 50 5.02 -29.18 -21.96
C GLU A 50 6.00 -28.00 -21.87
N ARG A 51 7.20 -28.14 -22.45
CA ARG A 51 8.19 -27.05 -22.52
C ARG A 51 7.68 -25.85 -23.29
N LEU A 52 7.12 -26.08 -24.48
CA LEU A 52 6.55 -25.03 -25.33
C LEU A 52 5.38 -24.34 -24.63
N SER A 53 4.50 -25.09 -23.96
CA SER A 53 3.39 -24.52 -23.18
C SER A 53 3.87 -23.56 -22.08
N ILE A 54 4.95 -23.92 -21.37
CA ILE A 54 5.56 -23.04 -20.36
C ILE A 54 6.14 -21.79 -21.00
N ILE A 55 6.84 -21.93 -22.13
CA ILE A 55 7.44 -20.82 -22.87
C ILE A 55 6.34 -19.86 -23.35
N ASP A 56 5.27 -20.35 -23.96
CA ASP A 56 4.17 -19.54 -24.48
C ASP A 56 3.45 -18.78 -23.36
N ARG A 57 3.18 -19.45 -22.24
CA ARG A 57 2.60 -18.80 -21.05
C ARG A 57 3.50 -17.69 -20.52
N ASN A 58 4.80 -17.93 -20.43
CA ASN A 58 5.77 -16.95 -19.95
C ASN A 58 5.91 -15.78 -20.93
N ASN A 59 5.93 -16.04 -22.23
CA ASN A 59 5.96 -15.02 -23.28
C ASN A 59 4.72 -14.13 -23.21
N TYR A 60 3.53 -14.73 -23.07
CA TYR A 60 2.29 -13.99 -22.88
C TYR A 60 2.35 -13.08 -21.65
N LEU A 61 2.79 -13.61 -20.51
CA LEU A 61 2.90 -12.84 -19.27
C LEU A 61 3.94 -11.71 -19.38
N LEU A 62 5.07 -11.98 -20.04
CA LEU A 62 6.11 -10.99 -20.29
C LEU A 62 5.57 -9.86 -21.17
N LEU A 63 4.92 -10.19 -22.28
CA LEU A 63 4.30 -9.21 -23.17
C LEU A 63 3.24 -8.38 -22.45
N GLN A 64 2.41 -9.01 -21.61
CA GLN A 64 1.43 -8.30 -20.78
C GLN A 64 2.12 -7.31 -19.83
N ARG A 65 3.19 -7.72 -19.13
CA ARG A 65 3.95 -6.85 -18.23
C ARG A 65 4.64 -5.70 -18.96
N VAL A 66 5.26 -5.98 -20.10
CA VAL A 66 5.91 -4.95 -20.94
C VAL A 66 4.86 -3.96 -21.45
N ALA A 67 3.74 -4.43 -21.96
CA ALA A 67 2.64 -3.58 -22.42
C ALA A 67 2.08 -2.71 -21.28
N SER A 68 1.88 -3.29 -20.09
CA SER A 68 1.48 -2.54 -18.89
C SER A 68 2.52 -1.48 -18.50
N ALA A 69 3.81 -1.83 -18.49
CA ALA A 69 4.88 -0.89 -18.17
C ALA A 69 4.99 0.25 -19.20
N MET A 70 4.84 -0.07 -20.49
CA MET A 70 4.82 0.90 -21.58
C MET A 70 3.63 1.84 -21.48
N LYS A 71 2.43 1.33 -21.17
CA LYS A 71 1.22 2.13 -20.95
C LYS A 71 1.33 3.04 -19.72
N THR A 72 1.85 2.52 -18.61
CA THR A 72 1.91 3.23 -17.33
C THR A 72 3.07 4.24 -17.26
N GLY A 73 4.00 4.23 -18.23
CA GLY A 73 4.97 5.31 -18.49
C GLY A 73 5.62 5.91 -17.24
N ARG A 74 6.71 5.29 -16.73
CA ARG A 74 7.49 5.78 -15.57
C ARG A 74 6.69 6.00 -14.28
N ARG A 75 5.39 5.67 -14.21
CA ARG A 75 4.60 5.73 -12.96
C ARG A 75 4.66 4.40 -12.24
N ILE A 76 5.86 3.99 -11.84
CA ILE A 76 6.00 3.03 -10.75
C ILE A 76 5.88 3.88 -9.50
N ASP A 77 4.70 3.95 -8.92
CA ASP A 77 4.57 4.30 -7.51
C ASP A 77 5.30 3.19 -6.74
N GLY A 78 6.60 3.40 -6.53
CA GLY A 78 7.45 2.59 -5.67
C GLY A 78 7.07 2.74 -4.20
N GLN A 79 5.77 2.77 -3.91
CA GLN A 79 5.22 2.69 -2.57
C GLN A 79 5.42 1.26 -2.07
N ASN A 80 6.65 1.00 -1.67
CA ASN A 80 6.94 -0.10 -0.79
C ASN A 80 6.25 0.22 0.56
N ASN A 81 5.04 -0.30 0.76
CA ASN A 81 4.31 -0.22 2.03
C ASN A 81 4.95 -1.08 3.13
N PHE A 82 6.27 -1.24 3.09
CA PHE A 82 7.03 -1.95 4.08
C PHE A 82 7.14 -1.08 5.34
N THR A 83 6.29 -1.40 6.31
CA THR A 83 6.39 -0.83 7.64
C THR A 83 7.42 -1.61 8.44
N TRP A 84 8.53 -0.96 8.81
CA TRP A 84 9.51 -1.53 9.73
C TRP A 84 8.82 -1.92 11.05
N ARG A 85 8.86 -3.21 11.40
CA ARG A 85 8.32 -3.72 12.67
C ARG A 85 9.48 -3.90 13.65
N SER A 86 9.43 -3.19 14.78
CA SER A 86 10.39 -3.44 15.87
C SER A 86 9.96 -4.65 16.68
N LEU A 87 10.93 -5.51 17.04
CA LEU A 87 10.70 -6.68 17.90
C LEU A 87 10.16 -6.26 19.29
N ASN A 88 10.51 -5.05 19.74
CA ASN A 88 10.12 -4.51 21.04
C ASN A 88 8.77 -3.79 21.05
N ARG A 89 8.03 -3.77 19.94
CA ARG A 89 6.76 -3.04 19.82
C ARG A 89 5.75 -3.44 20.92
N LYS A 90 5.57 -4.75 21.13
CA LYS A 90 4.62 -5.27 22.15
C LYS A 90 5.02 -4.87 23.57
N SER A 91 6.32 -4.95 23.88
CA SER A 91 6.84 -4.55 25.19
C SER A 91 6.64 -3.05 25.44
N ARG A 92 6.89 -2.21 24.41
CA ARG A 92 6.66 -0.77 24.47
C ARG A 92 5.17 -0.43 24.65
N GLU A 93 4.28 -1.11 23.92
CA GLU A 93 2.83 -0.94 24.05
C GLU A 93 2.34 -1.31 25.46
N GLN A 94 2.84 -2.42 26.04
CA GLN A 94 2.51 -2.81 27.41
C GLN A 94 3.01 -1.80 28.46
N ALA A 95 4.23 -1.29 28.29
CA ALA A 95 4.78 -0.26 29.16
C ALA A 95 3.96 1.04 29.09
N LEU A 96 3.57 1.46 27.88
CA LEU A 96 2.69 2.62 27.67
C LEU A 96 1.33 2.45 28.37
N MET A 97 0.71 1.27 28.24
CA MET A 97 -0.57 1.00 28.92
C MET A 97 -0.44 1.04 30.44
N LYS A 98 0.67 0.55 31.00
CA LYS A 98 0.94 0.63 32.45
C LYS A 98 1.09 2.09 32.91
N VAL A 99 1.89 2.87 32.19
CA VAL A 99 2.10 4.29 32.49
C VAL A 99 0.79 5.06 32.37
N GLN A 100 0.01 4.81 31.33
CA GLN A 100 -1.29 5.47 31.13
C GLN A 100 -2.26 5.15 32.28
N LYS A 101 -2.33 3.89 32.71
CA LYS A 101 -3.14 3.48 33.86
C LYS A 101 -2.68 4.16 35.16
N GLN A 102 -1.37 4.24 35.39
CA GLN A 102 -0.83 4.93 36.56
C GLN A 102 -1.12 6.43 36.52
N ASN A 103 -1.00 7.05 35.35
CA ASN A 103 -1.25 8.47 35.16
C ASN A 103 -2.71 8.86 35.36
N GLN A 104 -3.68 7.94 35.24
CA GLN A 104 -5.10 8.18 35.55
C GLN A 104 -5.35 8.52 37.02
N ALA A 105 -4.47 8.05 37.93
CA ALA A 105 -4.60 8.37 39.36
C ALA A 105 -4.32 9.86 39.67
N VAL A 106 -3.59 10.58 38.81
CA VAL A 106 -3.33 12.02 39.00
C VAL A 106 -4.60 12.86 38.80
N PRO A 107 -5.31 12.81 37.66
CA PRO A 107 -6.55 13.56 37.47
C PRO A 107 -7.66 13.12 38.42
N GLU A 108 -7.75 11.83 38.78
CA GLU A 108 -8.70 11.36 39.79
C GLU A 108 -8.45 11.99 41.16
N ARG A 109 -7.18 12.09 41.58
CA ARG A 109 -6.80 12.80 42.81
C ARG A 109 -7.07 14.30 42.73
N LEU A 110 -6.74 14.94 41.61
CA LEU A 110 -7.01 16.36 41.40
C LEU A 110 -8.50 16.68 41.43
N ARG A 111 -9.34 15.77 40.92
CA ARG A 111 -10.80 15.92 40.90
C ARG A 111 -11.44 15.66 42.27
N SER A 112 -10.92 14.72 43.04
CA SER A 112 -11.43 14.38 44.38
C SER A 112 -10.93 15.31 45.47
N SER A 113 -9.78 15.95 45.29
CA SER A 113 -9.29 16.98 46.20
C SER A 113 -10.14 18.24 46.09
N GLU A 114 -10.64 18.76 47.22
CA GLU A 114 -11.26 20.08 47.24
C GLU A 114 -10.21 21.17 47.01
N PRO A 115 -10.45 22.11 46.07
CA PRO A 115 -9.60 23.28 45.94
C PRO A 115 -9.71 24.19 47.17
N TRP A 116 -8.59 24.51 47.80
CA TRP A 116 -8.55 25.50 48.90
C TRP A 116 -8.97 26.91 48.44
N TYR A 117 -8.84 27.18 47.13
CA TYR A 117 -9.16 28.45 46.51
C TYR A 117 -10.36 28.33 45.57
N GLY A 118 -11.38 29.18 45.76
CA GLY A 118 -12.57 29.22 44.89
C GLY A 118 -12.27 29.95 43.57
N ALA A 119 -12.01 29.21 42.49
CA ALA A 119 -11.72 29.77 41.16
C ALA A 119 -12.82 30.70 40.63
N GLN A 120 -14.07 30.47 41.03
CA GLN A 120 -15.20 31.35 40.70
C GLN A 120 -15.07 32.71 41.39
N ARG A 121 -14.82 32.73 42.71
CA ARG A 121 -14.60 33.96 43.47
C ARG A 121 -13.44 34.77 42.91
N TRP A 122 -12.34 34.11 42.56
CA TRP A 122 -11.21 34.78 41.93
C TRP A 122 -11.55 35.41 40.58
N ARG A 123 -12.35 34.73 39.75
CA ARG A 123 -12.84 35.30 38.50
C ARG A 123 -13.71 36.52 38.75
N GLU A 124 -14.65 36.42 39.68
CA GLU A 124 -15.54 37.51 40.07
C GLU A 124 -14.72 38.72 40.58
N ASP A 125 -13.75 38.49 41.47
CA ASP A 125 -12.85 39.52 41.99
C ASP A 125 -12.02 40.16 40.88
N TRP A 126 -11.44 39.37 39.97
CA TRP A 126 -10.72 39.87 38.81
C TRP A 126 -11.61 40.71 37.89
N THR A 127 -12.83 40.24 37.60
CA THR A 127 -13.78 41.03 36.80
C THR A 127 -14.20 42.30 37.51
N ALA A 128 -14.46 42.27 38.81
CA ALA A 128 -14.80 43.45 39.60
C ALA A 128 -13.65 44.46 39.63
N MET A 129 -12.41 44.00 39.76
CA MET A 129 -11.22 44.85 39.65
C MET A 129 -11.03 45.43 38.25
N ALA A 130 -11.30 44.65 37.19
CA ALA A 130 -11.17 45.10 35.81
C ALA A 130 -12.30 46.07 35.39
N THR A 131 -13.51 45.89 35.92
CA THR A 131 -14.67 46.76 35.66
C THR A 131 -14.68 48.00 36.54
N ARG A 132 -13.92 48.02 37.65
CA ARG A 132 -13.76 49.20 38.49
C ARG A 132 -13.21 50.37 37.65
N PRO A 133 -13.97 51.46 37.50
CA PRO A 133 -13.49 52.64 36.79
C PRO A 133 -12.22 53.13 37.47
N CYS A 134 -11.17 53.41 36.69
CA CYS A 134 -9.96 53.97 37.26
C CYS A 134 -10.30 55.31 37.92
N THR A 135 -10.12 55.39 39.24
CA THR A 135 -10.46 56.59 40.02
C THR A 135 -9.69 57.82 39.53
N CYS A 136 -8.53 57.62 38.91
CA CYS A 136 -7.77 58.67 38.23
C CYS A 136 -8.55 59.32 37.09
N ARG A 137 -9.40 58.61 36.32
CA ARG A 137 -10.16 59.22 35.21
C ARG A 137 -11.35 60.06 35.68
N HIS A 138 -11.87 59.82 36.90
CA HIS A 138 -12.96 60.61 37.47
C HIS A 138 -12.49 61.89 38.16
N THR A 139 -11.30 61.90 38.75
CA THR A 139 -10.73 63.09 39.40
C THR A 139 -10.28 64.14 38.38
N TRP A 140 -9.73 63.73 37.23
CA TRP A 140 -9.38 64.64 36.14
C TRP A 140 -10.59 65.37 35.55
N ARG A 141 -11.73 64.68 35.37
CA ARG A 141 -12.95 65.31 34.81
C ARG A 141 -13.59 66.32 35.76
N LYS A 142 -13.65 66.01 37.08
CA LYS A 142 -14.16 66.97 38.07
C LYS A 142 -13.22 68.17 38.33
N GLY A 143 -11.91 68.02 38.08
CA GLY A 143 -10.95 69.12 38.12
C GLY A 143 -11.15 70.11 36.96
N ALA A 144 -11.28 69.58 35.74
CA ALA A 144 -11.53 70.38 34.54
C ALA A 144 -12.89 71.13 34.58
N ASP A 145 -13.94 70.51 35.11
CA ASP A 145 -15.25 71.17 35.24
C ASP A 145 -15.24 72.29 36.31
N ARG A 146 -14.39 72.18 37.35
CA ARG A 146 -14.18 73.22 38.36
C ARG A 146 -13.37 74.40 37.82
N GLU A 147 -12.37 74.14 36.98
CA GLU A 147 -11.60 75.20 36.27
C GLU A 147 -12.46 75.90 35.21
N ALA A 148 -13.31 75.16 34.48
CA ALA A 148 -14.24 75.74 33.51
C ALA A 148 -15.31 76.63 34.16
N GLN A 149 -15.79 76.29 35.36
CA GLN A 149 -16.73 77.13 36.12
C GLN A 149 -16.07 78.37 36.75
N GLN A 150 -14.77 78.32 37.08
CA GLN A 150 -14.01 79.48 37.58
C GLN A 150 -13.53 80.41 36.44
N GLY A 151 -13.42 79.91 35.21
CA GLY A 151 -13.01 80.68 34.03
C GLY A 151 -14.06 81.65 33.46
N HIS A 152 -15.28 81.70 34.01
CA HIS A 152 -16.38 82.51 33.47
C HIS A 152 -16.63 83.83 34.24
N SER A 153 -15.62 84.41 34.90
CA SER A 153 -15.79 85.73 35.55
C SER A 153 -14.80 86.82 35.16
N LEU A 154 -13.74 86.59 34.37
CA LEU A 154 -12.82 87.68 34.00
C LEU A 154 -12.37 87.58 32.54
N ILE A 155 -13.24 88.01 31.64
CA ILE A 155 -12.79 88.74 30.45
C ILE A 155 -12.25 90.09 30.96
N TRP A 156 -10.93 90.28 30.90
CA TRP A 156 -10.36 91.61 30.70
C TRP A 156 -9.20 91.52 29.72
N MET A 157 -9.44 92.05 28.52
CA MET A 157 -8.40 92.52 27.62
C MET A 157 -7.60 93.65 28.28
N ARG A 158 -6.27 93.65 28.13
CA ARG A 158 -5.49 94.86 27.80
C ARG A 158 -4.07 94.45 27.42
N SER A 159 -3.76 94.41 26.13
CA SER A 159 -3.37 95.54 25.29
C SER A 159 -1.92 95.95 25.50
N LEU A 160 -1.18 95.82 24.40
CA LEU A 160 0.15 96.37 24.14
C LEU A 160 0.30 97.80 24.69
N LYS A 161 1.40 98.04 25.41
CA LYS A 161 2.02 99.36 25.44
C LYS A 161 3.51 99.21 25.13
N ARG A 162 3.86 99.64 23.92
CA ARG A 162 5.20 99.99 23.49
C ARG A 162 5.77 101.06 24.45
N LYS A 163 7.06 100.98 24.76
CA LYS A 163 7.82 102.14 25.24
C LYS A 163 7.92 103.16 24.10
N GLY A 164 7.73 104.43 24.48
CA GLY A 164 7.51 105.61 23.66
C GLY A 164 6.55 106.50 24.42
#